data_AF-A0A292YM22-F1
#
_entry.id   AF-A0A292YM22-F1
#
_cell.length_a   1.000
_cell.length_b   1.000
_cell.length_c   1.000
_cell.angle_alpha   90.00
_cell.angle_beta   90.00
_cell.angle_gamma   90.00
#
_symmetry.space_group_name_H-M   'P 1'
#
loop_
_entity.id
_entity.type
_entity.pdbx_description
1 polymer ?
#
loop_
_entity_poly.entity_id
_entity_poly.type
_entity_poly.pdbx_seq_one_letter_code
_entity_poly.pdbx_strand_id
1 'polypeptide(L)'
;MSIPVEKTEQPHLARIPSSFWEYMISFGPGIVMVLSWLGAGDLVDMSVSGAHYGYDLMWGLVLALLLRYILVNVISKYALCNVHQETIFQGYKRLNKYLPLFFGIASLILAHFYAAYLVKGAGEALWHLSNVGNTFVWSIVVVIVVIDNIKVDHVEAH
;
A
#
# COMPACT_ATOMS: atom_id res chain seq x y z
N MET A 1 3.00 -18.24 -52.39
CA MET A 1 3.53 -17.26 -51.43
C MET A 1 2.62 -17.28 -50.21
N SER A 2 2.91 -18.16 -49.25
CA SER A 2 2.11 -18.35 -48.03
C SER A 2 2.54 -17.33 -46.99
N ILE A 3 1.61 -16.47 -46.56
CA ILE A 3 1.83 -15.52 -45.47
C ILE A 3 2.11 -16.35 -44.20
N PRO A 4 3.23 -16.13 -43.49
CA PRO A 4 3.44 -16.78 -42.20
C PRO A 4 2.40 -16.23 -41.22
N VAL A 5 1.52 -17.11 -40.72
CA VAL A 5 0.58 -16.77 -39.66
C VAL A 5 1.38 -16.58 -38.39
N GLU A 6 1.63 -15.32 -38.03
CA GLU A 6 2.20 -14.95 -36.74
C GLU A 6 1.26 -15.47 -35.64
N LYS A 7 1.76 -16.42 -34.86
CA LYS A 7 1.07 -16.99 -33.72
C LYS A 7 0.95 -15.89 -32.69
N THR A 8 -0.16 -15.17 -32.71
CA THR A 8 -0.55 -14.24 -31.65
C THR A 8 -0.64 -15.06 -30.37
N GLU A 9 0.38 -15.00 -29.52
CA GLU A 9 0.31 -15.49 -28.16
C GLU A 9 -0.86 -14.74 -27.50
N GLN A 10 -2.00 -15.42 -27.40
CA GLN A 10 -3.12 -14.91 -26.63
C GLN A 10 -2.60 -14.68 -25.21
N PRO A 11 -2.72 -13.47 -24.64
CA PRO A 11 -2.36 -13.26 -23.25
C PRO A 11 -3.17 -14.29 -22.46
N HIS A 12 -2.51 -15.06 -21.60
CA HIS A 12 -3.15 -16.02 -20.70
C HIS A 12 -4.43 -15.35 -20.17
N LEU A 13 -5.59 -15.79 -20.65
CA LEU A 13 -6.86 -15.28 -20.18
C LEU A 13 -7.00 -15.90 -18.79
N ALA A 14 -6.97 -15.07 -17.75
CA ALA A 14 -7.23 -15.53 -16.40
C ALA A 14 -8.51 -16.38 -16.43
N ARG A 15 -8.44 -17.64 -15.98
CA ARG A 15 -9.59 -18.55 -15.98
C ARG A 15 -10.74 -17.84 -15.28
N ILE A 16 -11.85 -17.66 -16.00
CA ILE A 16 -13.03 -17.02 -15.44
C ILE A 16 -13.55 -17.97 -14.35
N PRO A 17 -13.54 -17.56 -13.07
CA PRO A 17 -13.97 -18.42 -11.98
C PRO A 17 -15.43 -18.81 -12.22
N SER A 18 -15.68 -20.11 -12.29
CA SER A 18 -16.97 -20.69 -12.69
C SER A 18 -17.84 -21.06 -11.49
N SER A 19 -17.23 -21.13 -10.30
CA SER A 19 -17.88 -21.45 -9.03
C SER A 19 -17.80 -20.28 -8.06
N PHE A 20 -18.83 -20.15 -7.21
CA PHE A 20 -18.83 -19.20 -6.09
C PHE A 20 -17.60 -19.36 -5.18
N TRP A 21 -17.12 -20.59 -5.00
CA TRP A 21 -15.90 -20.86 -4.23
C TRP A 21 -14.62 -20.39 -4.92
N GLU A 22 -14.52 -20.56 -6.24
CA GLU A 22 -13.40 -19.98 -7.01
C GLU A 22 -13.43 -18.44 -6.92
N TYR A 23 -14.62 -17.83 -6.95
CA TYR A 23 -14.76 -16.38 -6.79
C TYR A 23 -14.34 -15.92 -5.40
N MET A 24 -14.70 -16.65 -4.35
CA MET A 24 -14.28 -16.32 -2.98
C MET A 24 -12.76 -16.46 -2.79
N ILE A 25 -12.15 -17.49 -3.38
CA ILE A 25 -10.69 -17.69 -3.36
C ILE A 25 -9.97 -16.58 -4.15
N SER A 26 -10.60 -16.05 -5.20
CA SER A 26 -10.06 -14.95 -6.02
C SER A 26 -9.84 -13.66 -5.23
N PHE A 27 -10.57 -13.44 -4.12
CA PHE A 27 -10.36 -12.27 -3.26
C PHE A 27 -9.15 -12.39 -2.34
N GLY A 28 -8.63 -13.61 -2.12
CA GLY A 28 -7.51 -13.87 -1.21
C GLY A 28 -6.32 -12.94 -1.42
N PRO A 29 -5.75 -12.82 -2.64
CA PRO A 29 -4.65 -11.90 -2.92
C PRO A 29 -4.99 -10.44 -2.62
N GLY A 30 -6.23 -10.00 -2.91
CA GLY A 30 -6.68 -8.64 -2.64
C GLY A 30 -6.76 -8.32 -1.15
N ILE A 31 -7.29 -9.25 -0.35
CA ILE A 31 -7.38 -9.10 1.11
C ILE A 31 -5.98 -9.03 1.73
N VAL A 32 -5.06 -9.91 1.32
CA VAL A 32 -3.68 -9.88 1.81
C VAL A 32 -3.02 -8.54 1.48
N MET A 33 -3.17 -8.05 0.25
CA MET A 33 -2.61 -6.74 -0.14
C MET A 33 -3.20 -5.58 0.66
N VAL A 34 -4.50 -5.60 0.97
CA VAL A 34 -5.15 -4.58 1.79
C VAL A 34 -4.65 -4.63 3.24
N LEU A 35 -4.53 -5.82 3.82
CA LEU A 35 -4.00 -6.00 5.19
C LEU A 35 -2.52 -5.64 5.30
N SER A 36 -1.74 -5.82 4.23
CA SER A 36 -0.35 -5.33 4.19
C SER A 36 -0.29 -3.81 4.16
N TRP A 37 -1.28 -3.15 3.57
CA TRP A 37 -1.29 -1.68 3.47
C TRP A 37 -1.95 -0.99 4.66
N LEU A 38 -2.95 -1.63 5.29
CA LEU A 38 -3.62 -1.13 6.49
C LEU A 38 -2.94 -1.71 7.74
N GLY A 39 -2.17 -0.88 8.43
CA GLY A 39 -1.53 -1.29 9.68
C GLY A 39 -2.52 -1.32 10.85
N ALA A 40 -2.16 -2.01 11.94
CA ALA A 40 -2.93 -1.96 13.19
C ALA A 40 -3.07 -0.53 13.73
N GLY A 41 -2.06 0.32 13.52
CA GLY A 41 -2.07 1.74 13.92
C GLY A 41 -3.16 2.55 13.21
N ASP A 42 -3.34 2.34 11.89
CA ASP A 42 -4.39 3.02 11.13
C ASP A 42 -5.79 2.66 11.65
N LEU A 43 -5.99 1.39 12.03
CA LEU A 43 -7.25 0.92 12.59
C LEU A 43 -7.52 1.52 13.99
N VAL A 44 -6.50 1.62 14.84
CA VAL A 44 -6.59 2.25 16.15
C VAL A 44 -6.91 3.73 15.99
N ASP A 45 -6.20 4.45 15.13
CA ASP A 45 -6.43 5.89 14.90
C ASP A 45 -7.83 6.15 14.36
N MET A 46 -8.33 5.33 13.44
CA MET A 46 -9.72 5.41 12.97
C MET A 46 -10.73 5.18 14.10
N SER A 47 -10.45 4.21 14.99
CA SER A 47 -11.33 3.89 16.12
C SER A 47 -11.33 5.01 17.18
N VAL A 48 -10.16 5.54 17.52
CA VAL A 48 -9.98 6.66 18.46
C VAL A 48 -10.66 7.91 17.89
N SER A 49 -10.43 8.22 16.61
CA SER A 49 -11.09 9.34 15.94
C SER A 49 -12.62 9.18 15.94
N GLY A 50 -13.12 7.97 15.68
CA GLY A 50 -14.55 7.66 15.77
C GLY A 50 -15.13 7.81 17.17
N ALA A 51 -14.38 7.43 18.21
CA ALA A 51 -14.81 7.58 19.60
C ALA A 51 -14.82 9.05 20.07
N HIS A 52 -13.84 9.84 19.64
CA HIS A 52 -13.69 11.24 20.06
C HIS A 52 -14.62 12.20 19.31
N TYR A 53 -14.86 11.98 18.02
CA TYR A 53 -15.61 12.92 17.17
C TYR A 53 -16.97 12.36 16.70
N GLY A 54 -17.24 11.06 16.87
CA GLY A 54 -18.56 10.46 16.60
C GLY A 54 -19.13 10.81 15.22
N TYR A 55 -20.37 11.31 15.21
CA TYR A 55 -21.08 11.66 13.97
C TYR A 55 -20.57 12.96 13.30
N ASP A 56 -19.81 13.80 14.00
CA ASP A 56 -19.30 15.06 13.43
C ASP A 56 -18.33 14.81 12.27
N LEU A 57 -17.67 13.65 12.24
CA LEU A 57 -16.77 13.25 11.15
C LEU A 57 -17.46 12.49 10.01
N MET A 58 -18.76 12.16 10.11
CA MET A 58 -19.43 11.33 9.10
C MET A 58 -19.44 11.97 7.71
N TRP A 59 -19.65 13.29 7.63
CA TRP A 59 -19.59 14.00 6.36
C TRP A 59 -18.16 14.03 5.79
N GLY A 60 -17.14 14.14 6.66
CA GLY A 60 -15.73 14.06 6.29
C GLY A 60 -15.35 12.69 5.75
N LEU A 61 -15.86 11.61 6.36
CA LEU A 61 -15.68 10.24 5.89
C LEU A 61 -16.28 10.05 4.49
N VAL A 62 -17.51 10.52 4.26
CA VAL A 62 -18.15 10.44 2.93
C VAL A 62 -17.30 11.18 1.88
N LEU A 63 -16.84 12.39 2.20
CA LEU A 63 -15.99 13.18 1.31
C LEU A 63 -14.65 12.47 1.03
N ALA A 64 -14.01 11.90 2.05
CA ALA A 64 -12.77 11.15 1.92
C ALA A 64 -12.93 9.91 1.03
N LEU A 65 -14.03 9.17 1.18
CA LEU A 65 -14.34 8.00 0.36
C LEU A 65 -14.63 8.39 -1.10
N LEU A 66 -15.38 9.48 -1.33
CA LEU A 66 -15.64 9.98 -2.69
C LEU A 66 -14.33 10.42 -3.37
N LEU A 67 -13.47 11.16 -2.67
CA LEU A 67 -12.18 11.57 -3.21
C LEU A 67 -11.30 10.34 -3.51
N ARG A 68 -11.24 9.38 -2.58
CA ARG A 68 -10.48 8.13 -2.77
C ARG A 68 -10.99 7.36 -3.99
N TYR A 69 -12.31 7.27 -4.16
CA TYR A 69 -12.91 6.63 -5.32
C TYR A 69 -12.51 7.32 -6.63
N ILE A 70 -12.59 8.64 -6.70
CA ILE A 70 -12.19 9.40 -7.90
C ILE A 70 -10.70 9.17 -8.21
N LEU A 71 -9.82 9.29 -7.20
CA LEU A 71 -8.38 9.10 -7.37
C LEU A 71 -8.05 7.70 -7.88
N VAL A 72 -8.58 6.66 -7.23
CA VAL A 72 -8.35 5.26 -7.63
C VAL A 72 -8.90 5.01 -9.03
N ASN A 73 -10.09 5.52 -9.36
CA ASN A 73 -10.69 5.36 -10.68
C ASN A 73 -9.82 6.02 -11.77
N VAL A 74 -9.29 7.22 -11.52
CA VAL A 74 -8.36 7.89 -12.45
C VAL A 74 -7.07 7.07 -12.61
N ILE A 75 -6.49 6.56 -11.53
CA ILE A 75 -5.27 5.73 -11.57
C ILE A 75 -5.53 4.43 -12.35
N SER A 76 -6.64 3.75 -12.06
CA SER A 76 -7.03 2.51 -12.75
C SER A 76 -7.29 2.73 -14.24
N LYS A 77 -8.02 3.80 -14.60
CA LYS A 77 -8.22 4.19 -15.99
C LYS A 77 -6.90 4.54 -16.67
N TYR A 78 -6.01 5.27 -15.98
CA TYR A 78 -4.69 5.57 -16.52
C TYR A 78 -3.90 4.28 -16.80
N ALA A 79 -3.89 3.32 -15.87
CA ALA A 79 -3.20 2.04 -16.06
C ALA A 79 -3.80 1.19 -17.21
N LEU A 80 -5.13 1.17 -17.35
CA LEU A 80 -5.83 0.38 -18.37
C LEU A 80 -5.83 1.02 -19.76
N CYS A 81 -5.95 2.35 -19.83
CA CYS A 81 -5.97 3.10 -21.10
C CYS A 81 -4.56 3.47 -21.57
N ASN A 82 -3.51 2.98 -20.91
CA ASN A 82 -2.13 3.25 -21.30
C ASN A 82 -1.72 2.42 -22.52
N VAL A 83 -2.02 2.95 -23.72
CA VAL A 83 -1.67 2.33 -25.01
C VAL A 83 -0.15 2.18 -25.19
N HIS A 84 0.65 3.00 -24.50
CA HIS A 84 2.11 3.04 -24.67
C HIS A 84 2.90 2.10 -23.75
N GLN A 85 2.25 1.37 -22.83
CA GLN A 85 2.93 0.53 -21.82
C GLN A 85 4.00 1.30 -21.00
N GLU A 86 3.92 2.62 -20.93
CA GLU A 86 4.88 3.45 -20.20
C GLU A 86 4.62 3.38 -18.69
N THR A 87 5.67 3.33 -17.87
CA THR A 87 5.47 3.40 -16.42
C THR A 87 4.93 4.77 -16.02
N ILE A 88 4.20 4.85 -14.89
CA ILE A 88 3.65 6.11 -14.38
C ILE A 88 4.74 7.20 -14.28
N PHE A 89 5.95 6.80 -13.90
CA PHE A 89 7.13 7.68 -13.85
C PHE A 89 7.59 8.19 -15.23
N GLN A 90 7.54 7.34 -16.27
CA GLN A 90 7.85 7.75 -17.64
C GLN A 90 6.78 8.71 -18.20
N GLY A 91 5.50 8.47 -17.89
CA GLY A 91 4.40 9.36 -18.21
C GLY A 91 4.56 10.75 -17.57
N TYR A 92 4.98 10.82 -16.30
CA TYR A 92 5.26 12.09 -15.63
C TYR A 92 6.46 12.82 -16.22
N LYS A 93 7.52 12.10 -16.61
CA LYS A 93 8.70 12.68 -17.27
C LYS A 93 8.34 13.35 -18.60
N ARG A 94 7.33 12.84 -19.32
CA ARG A 94 6.83 13.40 -20.58
C ARG A 94 6.06 14.71 -20.38
N LEU A 95 5.35 14.84 -19.25
CA LEU A 95 4.66 16.09 -18.90
C LEU A 95 5.64 17.16 -18.43
N ASN A 96 6.59 16.81 -17.55
CA ASN A 96 7.68 17.69 -17.15
C ASN A 96 8.84 16.87 -16.54
N LYS A 97 10.09 17.14 -16.97
CA LYS A 97 11.31 16.44 -16.51
C LYS A 97 11.54 16.56 -14.99
N TYR A 98 11.07 17.62 -14.34
CA TYR A 98 11.24 17.85 -12.90
C TYR A 98 10.18 17.17 -12.03
N LEU A 99 9.04 16.78 -12.62
CA LEU A 99 7.91 16.18 -11.92
C LEU A 99 8.25 14.82 -11.26
N PRO A 100 8.91 13.85 -11.94
CA PRO A 100 9.29 12.59 -11.29
C PRO A 100 10.33 12.79 -10.18
N LEU A 101 11.19 13.82 -10.28
CA LEU A 101 12.15 14.15 -9.22
C LEU A 101 11.44 14.70 -7.98
N PHE A 102 10.47 15.58 -8.16
CA PHE A 102 9.64 16.11 -7.07
C PHE A 102 8.89 14.99 -6.35
N PHE A 103 8.21 14.10 -7.08
CA PHE A 103 7.52 12.95 -6.49
C PHE A 103 8.49 11.96 -5.82
N GLY A 104 9.69 11.76 -6.38
CA GLY A 104 10.72 10.95 -5.75
C GLY A 104 11.15 11.51 -4.40
N ILE A 105 11.50 12.80 -4.32
CA ILE A 105 11.89 13.44 -3.05
C ILE A 105 10.72 13.43 -2.06
N ALA A 106 9.51 13.78 -2.51
CA ALA A 106 8.32 13.76 -1.67
C ALA A 106 8.04 12.36 -1.10
N SER A 107 8.22 11.31 -1.90
CA SER A 107 8.04 9.92 -1.46
C SER A 107 9.07 9.50 -0.41
N LEU A 108 10.33 9.95 -0.51
CA LEU A 108 11.36 9.67 0.49
C LEU A 108 11.02 10.33 1.83
N ILE A 109 10.58 11.60 1.80
CA ILE A 109 10.16 12.33 2.99
C ILE A 109 8.96 11.61 3.62
N LEU A 110 7.94 11.28 2.81
CA LEU A 110 6.74 10.59 3.29
C LEU A 110 7.06 9.21 3.87
N ALA A 111 7.94 8.45 3.23
CA ALA A 111 8.39 7.15 3.73
C ALA A 111 9.08 7.27 5.09
N HIS A 112 9.88 8.33 5.30
CA HIS A 112 10.51 8.60 6.59
C HIS A 112 9.48 8.88 7.69
N PHE A 113 8.50 9.73 7.40
CA PHE A 113 7.41 10.01 8.34
C PHE A 113 6.56 8.77 8.64
N TYR A 114 6.27 7.97 7.61
CA TYR A 114 5.50 6.74 7.77
C TYR A 114 6.25 5.70 8.59
N ALA A 115 7.56 5.52 8.36
CA ALA A 115 8.40 4.64 9.18
C ALA A 115 8.44 5.08 10.65
N ALA A 116 8.62 6.38 10.91
CA ALA A 116 8.61 6.92 12.27
C ALA A 116 7.26 6.71 12.97
N TYR A 117 6.15 6.89 12.23
CA TYR A 117 4.80 6.64 12.72
C TYR A 117 4.58 5.16 13.10
N LEU A 118 5.00 4.23 12.24
CA LEU A 118 4.87 2.79 12.50
C LEU A 118 5.69 2.34 13.71
N VAL A 119 6.95 2.80 13.85
CA VAL A 119 7.80 2.48 15.01
C VAL A 119 7.16 2.96 16.31
N LYS A 120 6.63 4.19 16.31
CA LYS A 120 5.92 4.75 17.47
C LYS A 120 4.67 3.95 17.81
N GLY A 121 3.86 3.60 16.80
CA GLY A 121 2.64 2.82 16.98
C GLY A 121 2.93 1.42 17.54
N ALA A 122 3.96 0.74 17.01
CA ALA A 122 4.39 -0.56 17.51
C ALA A 122 4.93 -0.49 18.95
N GLY A 123 5.72 0.53 19.28
CA GLY A 123 6.22 0.76 20.63
C GLY A 123 5.11 0.98 21.66
N GLU A 124 4.10 1.79 21.31
CA GLU A 124 2.94 2.05 22.18
C GLU A 124 2.09 0.78 22.39
N ALA A 125 1.85 0.02 21.33
CA ALA A 125 1.12 -1.24 21.40
C ALA A 125 1.82 -2.27 22.31
N LEU A 126 3.15 -2.41 22.17
CA LEU A 126 3.95 -3.31 23.02
C LEU A 126 4.01 -2.85 24.47
N TRP A 127 4.06 -1.54 24.71
CA TRP A 127 4.00 -1.00 26.06
C TRP A 127 2.67 -1.33 26.74
N HIS A 128 1.54 -1.14 26.05
CA HIS A 128 0.22 -1.51 26.57
C HIS A 128 0.06 -3.02 26.80
N LEU A 129 0.66 -3.86 25.96
CA LEU A 129 0.58 -5.32 26.09
C LEU A 129 1.44 -5.85 27.25
N SER A 130 2.66 -5.33 27.38
CA SER A 130 3.62 -5.78 28.40
C SER A 130 3.40 -5.12 29.75
N ASN A 131 2.81 -3.92 29.78
CA ASN A 131 2.59 -3.08 30.96
C ASN A 131 3.86 -2.86 31.81
N VAL A 132 5.04 -2.96 31.18
CA VAL A 132 6.35 -2.87 31.82
C VAL A 132 7.18 -1.79 31.13
N GLY A 133 7.79 -0.90 31.92
CA GLY A 133 8.69 0.13 31.41
C GLY A 133 7.98 1.31 30.75
N ASN A 134 8.61 1.88 29.72
CA ASN A 134 8.19 3.10 29.02
C ASN A 134 8.12 2.83 27.49
N THR A 135 7.17 3.44 26.79
CA THR A 135 7.04 3.44 25.32
C THR A 135 8.36 3.66 24.58
N PHE A 136 9.24 4.53 25.10
CA PHE A 136 10.52 4.82 24.48
C PHE A 136 11.43 3.59 24.40
N VAL A 137 11.45 2.77 25.46
CA VAL A 137 12.27 1.55 25.52
C VAL A 137 11.74 0.51 24.51
N TRP A 138 10.42 0.33 24.46
CA TRP A 138 9.80 -0.59 23.50
C TRP A 138 9.97 -0.14 22.06
N SER A 139 9.93 1.17 21.78
CA SER A 139 10.25 1.70 20.45
C SER A 139 11.68 1.37 20.02
N ILE A 140 12.66 1.46 20.93
CA ILE A 140 14.06 1.08 20.64
C ILE A 140 14.16 -0.42 20.36
N VAL A 141 13.49 -1.25 21.14
CA VAL A 141 13.48 -2.71 20.94
C VAL A 141 12.93 -3.06 19.55
N VAL A 142 11.84 -2.43 19.13
CA VAL A 142 11.26 -2.62 17.79
C VAL A 142 12.27 -2.27 16.70
N VAL A 143 12.98 -1.15 16.83
CA VAL A 143 14.00 -0.74 15.84
C VAL A 143 15.14 -1.75 15.77
N ILE A 144 15.60 -2.26 16.92
CA ILE A 144 16.67 -3.28 16.96
C ILE A 144 16.22 -4.55 16.23
N VAL A 145 15.00 -5.03 16.50
CA VAL A 145 14.44 -6.22 15.83
C VAL A 145 14.32 -6.02 14.33
N VAL A 146 13.88 -4.84 13.88
CA VAL A 146 13.78 -4.52 12.45
C VAL A 146 15.15 -4.51 11.78
N ILE A 147 16.16 -3.89 12.41
CA ILE A 147 17.53 -3.87 11.87
C ILE A 147 18.10 -5.28 11.78
N ASP A 148 17.83 -6.13 12.77
CA ASP A 148 18.28 -7.51 12.79
C ASP A 148 17.65 -8.34 11.65
N ASN A 149 16.33 -8.21 11.45
CA ASN A 149 15.64 -8.86 10.32
C ASN A 149 16.19 -8.42 8.96
N ILE A 150 16.39 -7.11 8.76
CA ILE A 150 16.99 -6.59 7.52
C ILE A 150 18.37 -7.20 7.28
N LYS A 151 19.15 -7.38 8.34
CA LYS A 151 20.49 -7.95 8.25
C LYS A 151 20.46 -9.45 7.93
N VAL A 152 19.49 -10.19 8.47
CA VAL A 152 19.26 -11.61 8.17
C VAL A 152 18.88 -11.81 6.70
N ASP A 153 17.97 -11.00 6.16
CA ASP A 153 17.56 -11.08 4.74
C ASP A 153 18.75 -10.83 3.79
N HIS A 154 19.66 -9.93 4.17
CA HIS A 154 20.89 -9.67 3.42
C HIS A 154 21.91 -10.83 3.49
N VAL A 155 21.86 -11.67 4.52
CA VAL A 155 22.74 -12.84 4.67
C VAL A 155 22.20 -14.05 3.90
N GLU A 156 20.89 -14.21 3.79
CA GLU A 156 20.26 -15.31 3.03
C GLU A 156 20.26 -15.06 1.50
N ALA A 157 20.48 -13.82 1.06
CA ALA A 157 20.54 -13.46 -0.36
C ALA A 157 21.91 -13.76 -1.04
N HIS A 158 22.85 -14.37 -0.33
CA HIS A 158 24.19 -14.76 -0.81
C HIS A 158 24.39 -16.28 -0.71
#